data_AF-K2AGT6-F1
#
_entry.id   AF-K2AGT6-F1
#
_cell.length_a   1.000
_cell.length_b   1.000
_cell.length_c   1.000
_cell.angle_alpha   90.00
_cell.angle_beta   90.00
_cell.angle_gamma   90.00
#
_symmetry.space_group_name_H-M   'P 1'
#
loop_
_entity.id
_entity.type
_entity.pdbx_description
1 polymer ?
#
loop_
_entity_poly.entity_id
_entity_poly.type
_entity_poly.pdbx_seq_one_letter_code
_entity_poly.pdbx_strand_id
1 'polypeptide(L)'
;DAPVAGPTPSGSLFPEISPTETPIPIPTATPVPTATPVPTATPTPTSKPKEPIIIIPGMFASWNKEAMLEGKTNYSTPWKLLPFIKEYDGMILTLKNLGYTENDLLYVWPYDWRKNVAENTSKLNTYLNSNVFSKYSNAKISLVGHSLGGLIARSWTQTNTNREKVNHLINIGSPNLGVIQPYRAWEGGEISQDSSALTVATNLLLHIGKNKLQTDRETIQQLFPVLKDLLPTSPYLIKKSDSTEITKNQMYVWNSWLETLNTSVSPIYSILNAIGGTGNNTPDKYVVSQPNKIDFLLGNWQDGKPVETKTETGDGTVTTARSVFTDDANTILTKDHGALIASKEGIKTILDTLAISYTEDQISEGTSTKFSPSLIFTMQSPATMSVSFNGQTYNDQDGLIFIPNAADGSYSVTVTGSDTGLYHLSIGQFGINENKWSDVVNSTSPQQTETYTINFQQNNLLDTPITNITLTDWLTQIELKLQELEKMTDKKNTRLARIDIAIAKKLTKPLNPLAIKQLLEHVFSVLSSIRKQRNSQQAKQLTFDIGDFVMRAYISQFSNNDYYPAKKLTNQNEALTQKQTKLLMQIEKKKLDSEHVLLLQKGMTLLEEGKKAQSKNELAKAWIYFFQTKLLFDEVL
;
A
#
# COMPACT_ATOMS: atom_id res chain seq x y z
N ASP A 1 55.60 1.84 -76.65
CA ASP A 1 54.65 0.72 -76.83
C ASP A 1 53.28 1.24 -77.20
N ALA A 2 52.83 0.82 -78.36
CA ALA A 2 51.94 1.50 -79.29
C ALA A 2 50.47 0.96 -79.23
N PRO A 3 49.50 1.62 -79.91
CA PRO A 3 48.12 1.76 -79.43
C PRO A 3 47.02 1.23 -80.39
N VAL A 4 45.74 1.48 -80.03
CA VAL A 4 44.59 1.83 -80.91
C VAL A 4 43.87 0.78 -81.82
N ALA A 5 42.54 0.99 -81.91
CA ALA A 5 41.57 0.71 -83.01
C ALA A 5 40.71 -0.59 -83.01
N GLY A 6 39.38 -0.42 -83.19
CA GLY A 6 38.44 -1.40 -83.78
C GLY A 6 38.50 -1.36 -85.33
N PRO A 7 37.45 -1.72 -86.11
CA PRO A 7 36.14 -2.34 -85.86
C PRO A 7 35.83 -3.61 -86.76
N THR A 8 34.56 -4.07 -86.75
CA THR A 8 33.75 -5.06 -87.57
C THR A 8 34.24 -5.47 -88.98
N PRO A 9 33.79 -6.59 -89.66
CA PRO A 9 32.37 -7.00 -89.90
C PRO A 9 32.06 -8.51 -90.23
N SER A 10 30.79 -8.77 -90.66
CA SER A 10 30.30 -9.88 -91.55
C SER A 10 30.11 -11.28 -90.91
N GLY A 11 29.12 -12.13 -91.21
CA GLY A 11 28.05 -12.18 -92.20
C GLY A 11 27.56 -13.64 -92.36
N SER A 12 26.23 -13.84 -92.29
CA SER A 12 25.35 -14.88 -92.88
C SER A 12 25.87 -16.28 -93.29
N LEU A 13 25.17 -17.33 -92.83
CA LEU A 13 24.90 -18.57 -93.60
C LEU A 13 23.46 -19.07 -93.33
N PHE A 14 22.64 -19.15 -94.39
CA PHE A 14 21.33 -19.82 -94.47
C PHE A 14 21.50 -21.31 -94.87
N PRO A 15 20.47 -22.18 -94.67
CA PRO A 15 19.55 -22.52 -95.78
C PRO A 15 18.06 -22.80 -95.39
N GLU A 16 17.13 -22.15 -96.10
CA GLU A 16 16.05 -22.68 -97.00
C GLU A 16 15.66 -24.21 -96.97
N ILE A 17 14.43 -24.76 -97.16
CA ILE A 17 13.00 -24.33 -97.39
C ILE A 17 12.01 -25.54 -97.17
N SER A 18 10.76 -25.26 -96.72
CA SER A 18 9.39 -25.75 -97.11
C SER A 18 8.98 -27.23 -97.40
N PRO A 19 7.68 -27.57 -97.59
CA PRO A 19 6.40 -27.08 -96.99
C PRO A 19 5.44 -28.24 -96.58
N THR A 20 4.35 -27.99 -95.82
CA THR A 20 3.16 -28.88 -95.84
C THR A 20 1.86 -28.11 -95.56
N GLU A 21 0.77 -28.68 -96.08
CA GLU A 21 -0.44 -28.07 -96.61
C GLU A 21 -1.49 -27.56 -95.59
N THR A 22 -2.29 -26.65 -96.14
CA THR A 22 -3.44 -25.91 -95.61
C THR A 22 -4.69 -26.79 -95.36
N PRO A 23 -5.39 -26.63 -94.23
CA PRO A 23 -6.81 -26.99 -94.12
C PRO A 23 -7.73 -25.79 -94.39
N ILE A 24 -8.80 -26.05 -95.15
CA ILE A 24 -9.91 -25.16 -95.56
C ILE A 24 -10.76 -24.74 -94.33
N PRO A 25 -11.36 -23.53 -94.30
CA PRO A 25 -11.90 -22.92 -93.09
C PRO A 25 -13.32 -23.38 -92.76
N ILE A 26 -13.58 -23.61 -91.47
CA ILE A 26 -14.93 -23.76 -90.89
C ILE A 26 -15.38 -22.37 -90.40
N PRO A 27 -16.60 -21.89 -90.73
CA PRO A 27 -17.09 -20.61 -90.25
C PRO A 27 -17.50 -20.75 -88.78
N THR A 28 -16.71 -20.18 -87.88
CA THR A 28 -17.00 -20.16 -86.44
C THR A 28 -17.27 -18.73 -85.97
N ALA A 29 -18.29 -18.61 -85.13
CA ALA A 29 -19.00 -17.41 -84.72
C ALA A 29 -18.13 -16.21 -84.30
N THR A 30 -18.67 -15.02 -84.58
CA THR A 30 -18.23 -13.72 -84.05
C THR A 30 -17.88 -13.80 -82.57
N PRO A 31 -16.65 -13.40 -82.14
CA PRO A 31 -16.30 -13.40 -80.73
C PRO A 31 -17.08 -12.29 -80.00
N VAL A 32 -17.92 -12.72 -79.06
CA VAL A 32 -18.46 -11.86 -78.00
C VAL A 32 -17.27 -11.38 -77.15
N PRO A 33 -17.18 -10.08 -76.78
CA PRO A 33 -16.08 -9.59 -75.95
C PRO A 33 -16.00 -10.37 -74.65
N THR A 34 -14.87 -11.04 -74.44
CA THR A 34 -14.53 -11.71 -73.19
C THR A 34 -14.47 -10.66 -72.09
N ALA A 35 -15.34 -10.76 -71.10
CA ALA A 35 -15.26 -9.95 -69.89
C ALA A 35 -13.87 -10.14 -69.27
N THR A 36 -13.17 -9.03 -69.03
CA THR A 36 -11.92 -9.00 -68.27
C THR A 36 -12.13 -9.78 -66.97
N PRO A 37 -11.23 -10.72 -66.60
CA PRO A 37 -11.35 -11.41 -65.33
C PRO A 37 -11.33 -10.36 -64.21
N VAL A 38 -12.43 -10.28 -63.47
CA VAL A 38 -12.48 -9.51 -62.23
C VAL A 38 -11.35 -10.06 -61.35
N PRO A 39 -10.43 -9.22 -60.84
CA PRO A 39 -9.39 -9.70 -59.94
C PRO A 39 -10.07 -10.38 -58.76
N THR A 40 -9.83 -11.68 -58.60
CA THR A 40 -10.22 -12.42 -57.42
C THR A 40 -9.67 -11.66 -56.22
N ALA A 41 -10.55 -11.18 -55.35
CA ALA A 41 -10.16 -10.50 -54.13
C ALA A 41 -9.14 -11.40 -53.41
N THR A 42 -7.91 -10.89 -53.25
CA THR A 42 -6.93 -11.49 -52.36
C THR A 42 -7.63 -11.70 -51.02
N PRO A 43 -7.59 -12.90 -50.41
CA PRO A 43 -8.21 -13.08 -49.11
C PRO A 43 -7.62 -12.05 -48.17
N THR A 44 -8.46 -11.10 -47.73
CA THR A 44 -8.10 -10.18 -46.65
C THR A 44 -7.61 -11.05 -45.51
N PRO A 45 -6.39 -10.84 -44.97
CA PRO A 45 -5.89 -11.65 -43.87
C PRO A 45 -6.95 -11.59 -42.75
N THR A 46 -7.54 -12.74 -42.44
CA THR A 46 -8.49 -12.86 -41.34
C THR A 46 -7.74 -12.41 -40.10
N SER A 47 -8.12 -11.25 -39.54
CA SER A 47 -7.49 -10.75 -38.31
C SER A 47 -7.54 -11.85 -37.27
N LYS A 48 -6.39 -12.25 -36.70
CA LYS A 48 -6.33 -13.23 -35.62
C LYS A 48 -7.38 -12.85 -34.57
N PRO A 49 -8.27 -13.76 -34.14
CA PRO A 49 -9.27 -13.45 -33.13
C PRO A 49 -8.59 -12.85 -31.89
N LYS A 50 -9.12 -11.74 -31.40
CA LYS A 50 -8.63 -11.10 -30.17
C LYS A 50 -8.80 -12.06 -28.99
N GLU A 51 -7.75 -12.20 -28.21
CA GLU A 51 -7.76 -13.02 -26.99
C GLU A 51 -8.04 -12.16 -25.76
N PRO A 52 -8.67 -12.71 -24.70
CA PRO A 52 -8.88 -11.98 -23.46
C PRO A 52 -7.56 -11.55 -22.79
N ILE A 53 -7.49 -10.28 -22.40
CA ILE A 53 -6.39 -9.69 -21.62
C ILE A 53 -6.87 -9.40 -20.20
N ILE A 54 -6.09 -9.83 -19.22
CA ILE A 54 -6.37 -9.60 -17.80
C ILE A 54 -5.23 -8.76 -17.22
N ILE A 55 -5.54 -7.53 -16.83
CA ILE A 55 -4.65 -6.64 -16.08
C ILE A 55 -4.80 -6.95 -14.59
N ILE A 56 -3.69 -7.29 -13.95
CA ILE A 56 -3.62 -7.58 -12.52
C ILE A 56 -2.78 -6.48 -11.87
N PRO A 57 -3.41 -5.57 -11.10
CA PRO A 57 -2.72 -4.42 -10.56
C PRO A 57 -1.79 -4.82 -9.40
N GLY A 58 -1.00 -3.86 -8.93
CA GLY A 58 -0.03 -4.03 -7.86
C GLY A 58 -0.66 -3.87 -6.49
N MET A 59 0.20 -3.98 -5.47
CA MET A 59 -0.18 -3.72 -4.09
C MET A 59 -0.79 -2.33 -3.92
N PHE A 60 -1.74 -2.20 -3.00
CA PHE A 60 -2.43 -0.94 -2.69
C PHE A 60 -3.26 -0.32 -3.82
N ALA A 61 -3.36 -0.96 -4.99
CA ALA A 61 -4.17 -0.44 -6.10
C ALA A 61 -5.68 -0.67 -5.90
N SER A 62 -6.06 -1.60 -5.02
CA SER A 62 -7.45 -2.06 -4.87
C SER A 62 -8.04 -1.69 -3.50
N TRP A 63 -9.37 -1.53 -3.44
CA TRP A 63 -10.09 -1.20 -2.22
C TRP A 63 -11.36 -2.01 -2.04
N ASN A 64 -11.67 -2.29 -0.77
CA ASN A 64 -12.93 -2.83 -0.31
C ASN A 64 -13.18 -2.32 1.11
N LYS A 65 -14.23 -1.51 1.31
CA LYS A 65 -14.52 -0.89 2.62
C LYS A 65 -14.69 -1.90 3.75
N GLU A 66 -15.45 -2.97 3.50
CA GLU A 66 -15.71 -4.02 4.49
C GLU A 66 -14.42 -4.69 4.96
N ALA A 67 -13.51 -4.95 4.02
CA ALA A 67 -12.21 -5.53 4.29
C ALA A 67 -11.30 -4.56 5.05
N MET A 68 -11.23 -3.31 4.59
CA MET A 68 -10.25 -2.33 5.03
C MET A 68 -10.65 -1.62 6.31
N LEU A 69 -11.91 -1.21 6.45
CA LEU A 69 -12.39 -0.37 7.55
C LEU A 69 -13.20 -1.15 8.59
N GLU A 70 -13.81 -2.27 8.21
CA GLU A 70 -14.68 -3.06 9.11
C GLU A 70 -14.04 -4.39 9.54
N GLY A 71 -12.88 -4.73 8.99
CA GLY A 71 -12.14 -5.94 9.35
C GLY A 71 -12.86 -7.25 9.00
N LYS A 72 -13.85 -7.21 8.09
CA LYS A 72 -14.55 -8.42 7.64
C LYS A 72 -13.59 -9.31 6.86
N THR A 73 -13.90 -10.60 6.78
CA THR A 73 -13.17 -11.59 5.96
C THR A 73 -14.01 -12.15 4.82
N ASN A 74 -15.34 -12.05 4.96
CA ASN A 74 -16.32 -12.34 3.91
C ASN A 74 -16.94 -11.03 3.47
N TYR A 75 -16.75 -10.69 2.19
CA TYR A 75 -17.14 -9.41 1.62
C TYR A 75 -18.42 -9.56 0.81
N SER A 76 -19.36 -8.65 0.99
CA SER A 76 -20.58 -8.52 0.19
C SER A 76 -20.34 -7.75 -1.10
N THR A 77 -19.33 -6.87 -1.12
CA THR A 77 -18.94 -6.10 -2.31
C THR A 77 -17.62 -6.62 -2.90
N PRO A 78 -17.43 -6.52 -4.24
CA PRO A 78 -16.16 -6.87 -4.86
C PRO A 78 -15.07 -5.85 -4.50
N TRP A 79 -13.81 -6.24 -4.68
CA TRP A 79 -12.69 -5.30 -4.68
C TRP A 79 -12.75 -4.45 -5.95
N LYS A 80 -12.44 -3.17 -5.84
CA LYS A 80 -12.40 -2.22 -6.96
C LYS A 80 -11.05 -1.54 -7.07
N LEU A 81 -10.66 -1.15 -8.28
CA LEU A 81 -9.50 -0.29 -8.48
C LEU A 81 -9.76 1.07 -7.83
N LEU A 82 -8.78 1.61 -7.14
CA LEU A 82 -8.88 2.92 -6.49
C LEU A 82 -8.84 4.04 -7.55
N PRO A 83 -9.81 4.97 -7.58
CA PRO A 83 -9.87 6.00 -8.63
C PRO A 83 -8.67 6.94 -8.72
N PHE A 84 -7.92 7.08 -7.62
CA PHE A 84 -6.72 7.91 -7.55
C PHE A 84 -5.44 7.18 -8.01
N ILE A 85 -5.50 5.87 -8.26
CA ILE A 85 -4.40 5.09 -8.81
C ILE A 85 -4.42 5.25 -10.33
N LYS A 86 -3.40 5.91 -10.88
CA LYS A 86 -3.36 6.37 -12.28
C LYS A 86 -2.50 5.53 -13.21
N GLU A 87 -1.73 4.60 -12.65
CA GLU A 87 -0.76 3.78 -13.37
C GLU A 87 -1.38 2.95 -14.50
N TYR A 88 -2.66 2.57 -14.35
CA TYR A 88 -3.36 1.68 -15.28
C TYR A 88 -4.22 2.41 -16.32
N ASP A 89 -4.51 3.70 -16.12
CA ASP A 89 -5.46 4.46 -16.94
C ASP A 89 -5.02 4.46 -18.42
N GLY A 90 -3.72 4.69 -18.68
CA GLY A 90 -3.15 4.69 -20.03
C GLY A 90 -3.27 3.34 -20.75
N MET A 91 -2.90 2.24 -20.08
CA MET A 91 -2.99 0.89 -20.65
C MET A 91 -4.44 0.50 -20.94
N ILE A 92 -5.36 0.75 -20.00
CA ILE A 92 -6.80 0.44 -20.15
C ILE A 92 -7.38 1.24 -21.32
N LEU A 93 -7.10 2.54 -21.40
CA LEU A 93 -7.60 3.40 -22.48
C LEU A 93 -7.01 3.00 -23.84
N THR A 94 -5.72 2.66 -23.88
CA THR A 94 -5.06 2.19 -25.11
C THR A 94 -5.71 0.90 -25.63
N LEU A 95 -5.95 -0.09 -24.77
CA LEU A 95 -6.64 -1.32 -25.17
C LEU A 95 -8.07 -1.04 -25.66
N LYS A 96 -8.80 -0.11 -25.03
CA LYS A 96 -10.11 0.34 -25.52
C LYS A 96 -10.04 0.97 -26.90
N ASN A 97 -9.07 1.83 -27.16
CA ASN A 97 -8.84 2.45 -28.47
C ASN A 97 -8.48 1.41 -29.55
N LEU A 98 -7.83 0.32 -29.14
CA LEU A 98 -7.55 -0.84 -29.99
C LEU A 98 -8.76 -1.79 -30.14
N GLY A 99 -9.91 -1.44 -29.55
CA GLY A 99 -11.18 -2.14 -29.66
C GLY A 99 -11.33 -3.33 -28.72
N TYR A 100 -10.67 -3.32 -27.56
CA TYR A 100 -10.96 -4.26 -26.47
C TYR A 100 -12.09 -3.71 -25.58
N THR A 101 -13.02 -4.57 -25.22
CA THR A 101 -14.23 -4.24 -24.44
C THR A 101 -14.08 -4.72 -22.99
N GLU A 102 -14.37 -3.85 -22.03
CA GLU A 102 -14.34 -4.21 -20.60
C GLU A 102 -15.34 -5.32 -20.27
N ASN A 103 -14.94 -6.23 -19.38
CA ASN A 103 -15.70 -7.40 -18.94
C ASN A 103 -16.01 -8.41 -20.07
N ASP A 104 -15.27 -8.35 -21.18
CA ASP A 104 -15.40 -9.27 -22.30
C ASP A 104 -14.02 -9.70 -22.85
N LEU A 105 -13.27 -8.80 -23.47
CA LEU A 105 -11.89 -9.05 -23.93
C LEU A 105 -10.84 -8.31 -23.10
N LEU A 106 -11.24 -7.33 -22.30
CA LEU A 106 -10.41 -6.63 -21.34
C LEU A 106 -10.99 -6.80 -19.94
N TYR A 107 -10.18 -7.35 -19.03
CA TYR A 107 -10.51 -7.46 -17.62
C TYR A 107 -9.45 -6.74 -16.79
N VAL A 108 -9.89 -6.07 -15.74
CA VAL A 108 -9.03 -5.64 -14.64
C VAL A 108 -9.47 -6.47 -13.44
N TRP A 109 -8.52 -7.07 -12.73
CA TRP A 109 -8.84 -7.89 -11.56
C TRP A 109 -8.26 -7.29 -10.27
N PRO A 110 -8.97 -6.33 -9.63
CA PRO A 110 -8.66 -5.88 -8.28
C PRO A 110 -8.82 -7.01 -7.26
N TYR A 111 -7.98 -7.03 -6.23
CA TYR A 111 -7.96 -8.11 -5.24
C TYR A 111 -7.50 -7.63 -3.87
N ASP A 112 -7.62 -8.51 -2.87
CA ASP A 112 -7.15 -8.26 -1.50
C ASP A 112 -5.63 -8.38 -1.42
N TRP A 113 -4.94 -7.27 -1.72
CA TRP A 113 -3.49 -7.19 -1.72
C TRP A 113 -2.84 -7.42 -0.36
N ARG A 114 -3.61 -7.55 0.72
CA ARG A 114 -3.09 -7.83 2.06
C ARG A 114 -2.75 -9.31 2.25
N LYS A 115 -3.45 -10.17 1.53
CA LYS A 115 -3.37 -11.63 1.66
C LYS A 115 -2.18 -12.20 0.89
N ASN A 116 -1.67 -13.33 1.37
CA ASN A 116 -0.58 -14.06 0.73
C ASN A 116 -0.88 -14.35 -0.74
N VAL A 117 0.19 -14.46 -1.53
CA VAL A 117 0.10 -14.68 -2.96
C VAL A 117 -0.66 -15.98 -3.26
N ALA A 118 -0.43 -17.06 -2.51
CA ALA A 118 -1.13 -18.33 -2.72
C ALA A 118 -2.67 -18.24 -2.55
N GLU A 119 -3.14 -17.44 -1.58
CA GLU A 119 -4.57 -17.20 -1.40
C GLU A 119 -5.14 -16.42 -2.59
N ASN A 120 -4.44 -15.36 -3.01
CA ASN A 120 -4.83 -14.57 -4.17
C ASN A 120 -4.75 -15.37 -5.48
N THR A 121 -3.80 -16.28 -5.64
CA THR A 121 -3.73 -17.23 -6.77
C THR A 121 -4.99 -18.09 -6.86
N SER A 122 -5.50 -18.56 -5.72
CA SER A 122 -6.75 -19.33 -5.67
C SER A 122 -7.96 -18.47 -6.05
N LYS A 123 -8.00 -17.21 -5.60
CA LYS A 123 -9.05 -16.25 -5.97
C LYS A 123 -8.99 -15.85 -7.44
N LEU A 124 -7.79 -15.70 -8.01
CA LEU A 124 -7.60 -15.46 -9.44
C LEU A 124 -8.16 -16.63 -10.26
N ASN A 125 -7.86 -17.86 -9.85
CA ASN A 125 -8.41 -19.05 -10.50
C ASN A 125 -9.95 -19.03 -10.53
N THR A 126 -10.58 -18.76 -9.38
CA THR A 126 -12.05 -18.65 -9.30
C THR A 126 -12.57 -17.53 -10.21
N TYR A 127 -11.93 -16.36 -10.19
CA TYR A 127 -12.32 -15.23 -11.04
C TYR A 127 -12.23 -15.56 -12.53
N LEU A 128 -11.12 -16.12 -12.99
CA LEU A 128 -10.90 -16.47 -14.39
C LEU A 128 -11.92 -17.52 -14.87
N ASN A 129 -12.18 -18.55 -14.06
CA ASN A 129 -13.17 -19.58 -14.41
C ASN A 129 -14.59 -19.00 -14.52
N SER A 130 -14.99 -18.14 -13.59
CA SER A 130 -16.35 -17.58 -13.56
C SER A 130 -16.58 -16.50 -14.62
N ASN A 131 -15.57 -15.69 -14.94
CA ASN A 131 -15.76 -14.49 -15.77
C ASN A 131 -15.16 -14.60 -17.18
N VAL A 132 -14.11 -15.39 -17.35
CA VAL A 132 -13.36 -15.48 -18.62
C VAL A 132 -13.61 -16.82 -19.29
N PHE A 133 -13.24 -17.93 -18.65
CA PHE A 133 -13.35 -19.26 -19.25
C PHE A 133 -14.79 -19.78 -19.35
N SER A 134 -15.74 -19.20 -18.61
CA SER A 134 -17.17 -19.44 -18.79
C SER A 134 -17.68 -18.94 -20.15
N LYS A 135 -17.06 -17.90 -20.71
CA LYS A 135 -17.35 -17.33 -22.04
C LYS A 135 -16.42 -17.89 -23.11
N TYR A 136 -15.16 -18.13 -22.74
CA TYR A 136 -14.06 -18.45 -23.65
C TYR A 136 -13.36 -19.75 -23.23
N SER A 137 -14.09 -20.86 -23.15
CA SER A 137 -13.63 -22.13 -22.56
C SER A 137 -12.38 -22.74 -23.20
N ASN A 138 -12.15 -22.49 -24.48
CA ASN A 138 -11.01 -23.00 -25.25
C ASN A 138 -10.01 -21.90 -25.65
N ALA A 139 -10.21 -20.66 -25.23
CA ALA A 139 -9.29 -19.58 -25.56
C ALA A 139 -8.07 -19.60 -24.65
N LYS A 140 -6.91 -19.27 -25.22
CA LYS A 140 -5.79 -18.81 -24.41
C LYS A 140 -6.05 -17.36 -23.98
N ILE A 141 -5.50 -16.99 -22.83
CA ILE A 141 -5.58 -15.64 -22.29
C ILE A 141 -4.19 -15.02 -22.18
N SER A 142 -4.13 -13.71 -22.09
CA SER A 142 -2.93 -12.96 -21.77
C SER A 142 -3.04 -12.30 -20.40
N LEU A 143 -2.04 -12.52 -19.55
CA LEU A 143 -1.96 -11.98 -18.20
C LEU A 143 -0.93 -10.86 -18.15
N VAL A 144 -1.34 -9.67 -17.75
CA VAL A 144 -0.48 -8.49 -17.60
C VAL A 144 -0.47 -8.09 -16.13
N GLY A 145 0.55 -8.53 -15.40
CA GLY A 145 0.67 -8.30 -13.97
C GLY A 145 1.71 -7.24 -13.62
N HIS A 146 1.32 -6.23 -12.85
CA HIS A 146 2.22 -5.20 -12.34
C HIS A 146 2.61 -5.48 -10.89
N SER A 147 3.91 -5.40 -10.57
CA SER A 147 4.42 -5.51 -9.20
C SER A 147 3.94 -6.82 -8.53
N LEU A 148 3.28 -6.74 -7.37
CA LEU A 148 2.65 -7.90 -6.70
C LEU A 148 1.67 -8.67 -7.61
N GLY A 149 0.97 -7.99 -8.53
CA GLY A 149 0.04 -8.60 -9.46
C GLY A 149 0.72 -9.58 -10.42
N GLY A 150 1.96 -9.30 -10.84
CA GLY A 150 2.74 -10.23 -11.67
C GLY A 150 3.20 -11.47 -10.92
N LEU A 151 3.51 -11.36 -9.62
CA LEU A 151 3.76 -12.55 -8.79
C LEU A 151 2.52 -13.45 -8.69
N ILE A 152 1.32 -12.87 -8.56
CA ILE A 152 0.07 -13.65 -8.51
C ILE A 152 -0.22 -14.30 -9.86
N ALA A 153 -0.10 -13.54 -10.96
CA ALA A 153 -0.27 -14.04 -12.32
C ALA A 153 0.67 -15.23 -12.61
N ARG A 154 1.94 -15.08 -12.24
CA ARG A 154 2.97 -16.10 -12.36
C ARG A 154 2.68 -17.33 -11.49
N SER A 155 2.33 -17.12 -10.22
CA SER A 155 1.96 -18.20 -9.31
C SER A 155 0.78 -19.02 -9.85
N TRP A 156 -0.25 -18.36 -10.41
CA TRP A 156 -1.37 -19.06 -11.04
C TRP A 156 -0.96 -19.84 -12.29
N THR A 157 -0.12 -19.26 -13.14
CA THR A 157 0.35 -19.88 -14.39
C THR A 157 1.20 -21.13 -14.12
N GLN A 158 2.04 -21.09 -13.08
CA GLN A 158 2.87 -22.21 -12.65
C GLN A 158 2.09 -23.31 -11.89
N THR A 159 0.79 -23.11 -11.64
CA THR A 159 -0.05 -24.11 -10.96
C THR A 159 -0.69 -25.07 -11.98
N ASN A 160 -0.61 -26.38 -11.73
CA ASN A 160 -1.24 -27.42 -12.55
C ASN A 160 -0.89 -27.32 -14.05
N THR A 161 -1.88 -27.46 -14.93
CA THR A 161 -1.78 -27.29 -16.38
C THR A 161 -2.15 -25.86 -16.84
N ASN A 162 -2.24 -24.89 -15.92
CA ASN A 162 -2.72 -23.54 -16.26
C ASN A 162 -1.87 -22.84 -17.33
N ARG A 163 -0.57 -23.11 -17.40
CA ARG A 163 0.32 -22.61 -18.47
C ARG A 163 -0.20 -22.90 -19.89
N GLU A 164 -0.95 -23.99 -20.09
CA GLU A 164 -1.51 -24.37 -21.38
C GLU A 164 -2.65 -23.43 -21.81
N LYS A 165 -3.25 -22.71 -20.86
CA LYS A 165 -4.31 -21.72 -21.05
C LYS A 165 -3.77 -20.30 -21.27
N VAL A 166 -2.46 -20.10 -21.25
CA VAL A 166 -1.84 -18.77 -21.35
C VAL A 166 -1.12 -18.63 -22.69
N ASN A 167 -1.32 -17.50 -23.36
CA ASN A 167 -0.57 -17.11 -24.55
C ASN A 167 0.64 -16.24 -24.14
N HIS A 168 0.40 -15.17 -23.38
CA HIS A 168 1.44 -14.31 -22.82
C HIS A 168 1.25 -14.13 -21.30
N LEU A 169 2.34 -14.23 -20.55
CA LEU A 169 2.44 -13.80 -19.15
C LEU A 169 3.46 -12.66 -19.11
N ILE A 170 3.00 -11.44 -18.83
CA ILE A 170 3.83 -10.25 -18.79
C ILE A 170 3.93 -9.78 -17.35
N ASN A 171 5.13 -9.89 -16.77
CA ASN A 171 5.43 -9.43 -15.42
C ASN A 171 6.14 -8.07 -15.50
N ILE A 172 5.51 -7.01 -14.99
CA ILE A 172 6.02 -5.64 -15.08
C ILE A 172 6.50 -5.21 -13.70
N GLY A 173 7.79 -4.89 -13.55
CA GLY A 173 8.39 -4.50 -12.27
C GLY A 173 8.12 -5.51 -11.15
N SER A 174 7.88 -6.78 -11.47
CA SER A 174 7.45 -7.76 -10.47
C SER A 174 8.66 -8.23 -9.65
N PRO A 175 8.56 -8.33 -8.31
CA PRO A 175 9.68 -8.76 -7.47
C PRO A 175 9.86 -10.28 -7.53
N ASN A 176 10.25 -10.78 -8.71
CA ASN A 176 10.41 -12.20 -9.03
C ASN A 176 11.43 -12.91 -8.11
N LEU A 177 12.42 -12.19 -7.59
CA LEU A 177 13.37 -12.66 -6.57
C LEU A 177 13.24 -11.91 -5.23
N GLY A 178 12.12 -11.21 -5.03
CA GLY A 178 11.76 -10.47 -3.83
C GLY A 178 12.34 -9.05 -3.74
N VAL A 179 12.05 -8.38 -2.63
CA VAL A 179 12.44 -7.01 -2.27
C VAL A 179 12.69 -6.91 -0.77
N ILE A 180 13.58 -6.01 -0.33
CA ILE A 180 13.96 -5.93 1.10
C ILE A 180 13.01 -5.09 1.94
N GLN A 181 12.32 -4.13 1.33
CA GLN A 181 11.53 -3.09 1.99
C GLN A 181 10.52 -3.67 3.01
N PRO A 182 9.84 -4.82 2.76
CA PRO A 182 8.96 -5.44 3.74
C PRO A 182 9.62 -5.87 5.06
N TYR A 183 10.94 -6.06 5.09
CA TYR A 183 11.67 -6.58 6.25
C TYR A 183 11.47 -5.72 7.51
N ARG A 184 11.58 -4.38 7.38
CA ARG A 184 11.42 -3.46 8.52
C ARG A 184 10.05 -3.60 9.20
N ALA A 185 9.00 -3.65 8.39
CA ALA A 185 7.64 -3.78 8.85
C ALA A 185 7.36 -5.20 9.40
N TRP A 186 7.82 -6.23 8.68
CA TRP A 186 7.59 -7.63 9.04
C TRP A 186 8.29 -8.04 10.33
N GLU A 187 9.52 -7.58 10.53
CA GLU A 187 10.40 -8.10 11.57
C GLU A 187 10.46 -7.19 12.80
N GLY A 188 10.26 -5.89 12.64
CA GLY A 188 10.31 -4.93 13.73
C GLY A 188 9.06 -4.07 13.91
N GLY A 189 8.07 -4.18 13.02
CA GLY A 189 6.90 -3.29 13.02
C GLY A 189 7.24 -1.86 12.59
N GLU A 190 8.41 -1.64 12.01
CA GLU A 190 8.89 -0.31 11.62
C GLU A 190 8.47 0.02 10.19
N ILE A 191 7.76 1.14 10.02
CA ILE A 191 7.33 1.60 8.70
C ILE A 191 8.37 2.58 8.14
N SER A 192 8.80 2.36 6.90
CA SER A 192 9.66 3.29 6.18
C SER A 192 9.03 4.68 6.05
N GLN A 193 9.87 5.71 5.90
CA GLN A 193 9.43 7.09 5.66
C GLN A 193 9.54 7.50 4.18
N ASP A 194 9.54 6.52 3.27
CA ASP A 194 9.55 6.78 1.82
C ASP A 194 8.14 7.10 1.29
N SER A 195 8.08 7.59 0.05
CA SER A 195 6.83 7.95 -0.64
C SER A 195 6.21 6.77 -1.41
N SER A 196 6.47 5.52 -0.99
CA SER A 196 5.95 4.34 -1.71
C SER A 196 4.52 3.98 -1.34
N ALA A 197 3.87 3.23 -2.22
CA ALA A 197 2.57 2.61 -1.95
C ALA A 197 2.63 1.69 -0.71
N LEU A 198 3.76 1.00 -0.47
CA LEU A 198 3.96 0.14 0.70
C LEU A 198 3.88 0.95 2.00
N THR A 199 4.52 2.12 2.03
CA THR A 199 4.52 3.00 3.20
C THR A 199 3.12 3.50 3.51
N VAL A 200 2.36 3.97 2.51
CA VAL A 200 0.97 4.42 2.73
C VAL A 200 0.09 3.25 3.16
N ALA A 201 0.17 2.10 2.49
CA ALA A 201 -0.61 0.92 2.81
C ALA A 201 -0.36 0.43 4.24
N THR A 202 0.90 0.34 4.65
CA THR A 202 1.26 -0.15 6.00
C THR A 202 0.87 0.86 7.06
N ASN A 203 1.05 2.18 6.82
CA ASN A 203 0.56 3.22 7.74
C ASN A 203 -0.95 3.15 7.94
N LEU A 204 -1.70 3.00 6.84
CA LEU A 204 -3.16 2.89 6.87
C LEU A 204 -3.64 1.65 7.64
N LEU A 205 -3.09 0.48 7.31
CA LEU A 205 -3.49 -0.77 7.96
C LEU A 205 -3.11 -0.79 9.43
N LEU A 206 -1.91 -0.30 9.78
CA LEU A 206 -1.52 -0.17 11.17
C LEU A 206 -2.44 0.81 11.89
N HIS A 207 -2.75 1.97 11.32
CA HIS A 207 -3.66 2.94 11.95
C HIS A 207 -5.03 2.34 12.26
N ILE A 208 -5.66 1.69 11.26
CA ILE A 208 -7.02 1.16 11.41
C ILE A 208 -7.06 -0.08 12.32
N GLY A 209 -6.06 -0.95 12.22
CA GLY A 209 -6.09 -2.27 12.86
C GLY A 209 -5.23 -2.43 14.11
N LYS A 210 -4.53 -1.38 14.57
CA LYS A 210 -3.61 -1.46 15.71
C LYS A 210 -4.31 -1.84 17.00
N ASN A 211 -3.95 -3.01 17.49
CA ASN A 211 -4.15 -3.40 18.88
C ASN A 211 -2.98 -2.85 19.70
N LYS A 212 -3.24 -1.87 20.56
CA LYS A 212 -2.24 -1.28 21.46
C LYS A 212 -1.78 -2.23 22.56
N LEU A 213 -2.34 -3.43 22.68
CA LEU A 213 -1.83 -4.52 23.52
C LEU A 213 -0.93 -5.50 22.76
N GLN A 214 -0.71 -5.25 21.48
CA GLN A 214 0.25 -5.97 20.64
C GLN A 214 1.33 -5.00 20.14
N THR A 215 2.45 -5.56 19.72
CA THR A 215 3.47 -4.82 18.99
C THR A 215 2.97 -4.46 17.58
N ASP A 216 3.58 -3.43 16.98
CA ASP A 216 3.30 -3.06 15.60
C ASP A 216 3.67 -4.21 14.64
N ARG A 217 4.72 -4.97 14.96
CA ARG A 217 5.14 -6.19 14.25
C ARG A 217 4.02 -7.23 14.21
N GLU A 218 3.46 -7.59 15.37
CA GLU A 218 2.39 -8.59 15.46
C GLU A 218 1.14 -8.14 14.70
N THR A 219 0.78 -6.87 14.83
CA THR A 219 -0.35 -6.29 14.09
C THR A 219 -0.12 -6.38 12.58
N ILE A 220 1.06 -5.98 12.10
CA ILE A 220 1.41 -6.01 10.67
C ILE A 220 1.42 -7.44 10.15
N GLN A 221 2.01 -8.40 10.87
CA GLN A 221 2.04 -9.80 10.46
C GLN A 221 0.62 -10.40 10.35
N GLN A 222 -0.29 -9.99 11.23
CA GLN A 222 -1.69 -10.44 11.18
C GLN A 222 -2.48 -9.81 10.03
N LEU A 223 -2.34 -8.50 9.82
CA LEU A 223 -3.15 -7.76 8.85
C LEU A 223 -2.59 -7.83 7.44
N PHE A 224 -1.28 -7.99 7.29
CA PHE A 224 -0.56 -7.86 6.03
C PHE A 224 0.41 -9.02 5.76
N PRO A 225 -0.05 -10.29 5.80
CA PRO A 225 0.82 -11.45 5.70
C PRO A 225 1.54 -11.62 4.34
N VAL A 226 1.09 -10.94 3.28
CA VAL A 226 1.79 -10.92 1.98
C VAL A 226 3.21 -10.35 2.05
N LEU A 227 3.52 -9.52 3.05
CA LEU A 227 4.85 -8.93 3.20
C LEU A 227 5.95 -9.99 3.25
N LYS A 228 5.65 -11.16 3.84
CA LYS A 228 6.55 -12.32 3.85
C LYS A 228 6.81 -12.88 2.45
N ASP A 229 5.79 -12.92 1.61
CA ASP A 229 5.85 -13.46 0.25
C ASP A 229 6.62 -12.53 -0.72
N LEU A 230 6.89 -11.29 -0.30
CA LEU A 230 7.68 -10.31 -1.03
C LEU A 230 9.17 -10.30 -0.65
N LEU A 231 9.57 -10.97 0.44
CA LEU A 231 10.96 -10.95 0.90
C LEU A 231 11.91 -11.68 -0.08
N PRO A 232 13.21 -11.37 -0.08
CA PRO A 232 14.14 -11.94 -1.06
C PRO A 232 14.38 -13.45 -0.90
N THR A 233 14.76 -14.08 -2.01
CA THR A 233 15.18 -15.50 -2.06
C THR A 233 16.71 -15.67 -2.10
N SER A 234 17.46 -14.60 -1.84
CA SER A 234 18.92 -14.56 -1.73
C SER A 234 19.31 -13.78 -0.48
N PRO A 235 20.51 -13.98 0.11
CA PRO A 235 20.95 -13.21 1.26
C PRO A 235 20.76 -11.69 1.07
N TYR A 236 20.10 -11.06 2.04
CA TYR A 236 19.68 -9.66 1.93
C TYR A 236 20.00 -8.81 3.17
N LEU A 237 20.67 -9.41 4.16
CA LEU A 237 21.16 -8.75 5.37
C LEU A 237 22.67 -8.91 5.50
N ILE A 238 23.32 -7.85 5.97
CA ILE A 238 24.76 -7.80 6.23
C ILE A 238 24.98 -7.47 7.70
N LYS A 239 25.77 -8.26 8.42
CA LYS A 239 26.10 -7.96 9.82
C LYS A 239 26.99 -6.72 9.90
N LYS A 240 26.62 -5.76 10.74
CA LYS A 240 27.45 -4.58 11.01
C LYS A 240 28.81 -4.93 11.63
N SER A 241 28.89 -6.02 12.40
CA SER A 241 30.08 -6.39 13.17
C SER A 241 31.28 -6.79 12.31
N ASP A 242 31.05 -7.48 11.20
CA ASP A 242 32.10 -8.10 10.38
C ASP A 242 31.84 -7.99 8.87
N SER A 243 30.78 -7.28 8.46
CA SER A 243 30.36 -7.12 7.06
C SER A 243 30.02 -8.42 6.32
N THR A 244 29.79 -9.53 7.05
CA THR A 244 29.39 -10.80 6.43
C THR A 244 27.90 -10.83 6.13
N GLU A 245 27.51 -11.50 5.05
CA GLU A 245 26.10 -11.75 4.73
C GLU A 245 25.49 -12.77 5.68
N ILE A 246 24.24 -12.54 6.07
CA ILE A 246 23.44 -13.51 6.81
C ILE A 246 22.79 -14.45 5.80
N THR A 247 23.20 -15.71 5.82
CA THR A 247 22.70 -16.74 4.90
C THR A 247 21.38 -17.32 5.38
N LYS A 248 20.63 -17.98 4.49
CA LYS A 248 19.32 -18.62 4.77
C LYS A 248 19.30 -19.43 6.07
N ASN A 249 20.34 -20.22 6.34
CA ASN A 249 20.40 -21.10 7.53
C ASN A 249 20.59 -20.34 8.86
N GLN A 250 20.83 -19.04 8.79
CA GLN A 250 21.01 -18.14 9.93
C GLN A 250 19.83 -17.18 10.11
N MET A 251 18.82 -17.25 9.22
CA MET A 251 17.67 -16.35 9.22
C MET A 251 16.40 -17.06 9.69
N TYR A 252 15.65 -16.40 10.54
CA TYR A 252 14.30 -16.77 10.94
C TYR A 252 13.28 -16.36 9.86
N VAL A 253 13.48 -15.20 9.23
CA VAL A 253 12.59 -14.66 8.20
C VAL A 253 13.18 -14.90 6.82
N TRP A 254 12.72 -15.96 6.16
CA TRP A 254 13.08 -16.30 4.79
C TRP A 254 11.85 -16.58 3.93
N ASN A 255 11.90 -16.20 2.65
CA ASN A 255 10.80 -16.41 1.71
C ASN A 255 10.88 -17.78 1.04
N SER A 256 10.60 -18.83 1.81
CA SER A 256 10.60 -20.21 1.30
C SER A 256 9.52 -20.44 0.23
N TRP A 257 8.43 -19.67 0.25
CA TRP A 257 7.36 -19.78 -0.74
C TRP A 257 7.84 -19.31 -2.13
N LEU A 258 8.42 -18.11 -2.23
CA LEU A 258 8.92 -17.59 -3.51
C LEU A 258 10.12 -18.39 -4.01
N GLU A 259 10.99 -18.85 -3.10
CA GLU A 259 12.08 -19.75 -3.45
C GLU A 259 11.55 -21.03 -4.11
N THR A 260 10.50 -21.63 -3.55
CA THR A 260 9.84 -22.81 -4.13
C THR A 260 9.24 -22.49 -5.50
N LEU A 261 8.54 -21.36 -5.62
CA LEU A 261 7.98 -20.90 -6.91
C LEU A 261 9.08 -20.72 -7.97
N ASN A 262 10.25 -20.20 -7.57
CA ASN A 262 11.39 -19.99 -8.47
C ASN A 262 12.00 -21.29 -8.99
N THR A 263 11.83 -22.44 -8.31
CA THR A 263 12.32 -23.73 -8.82
C THR A 263 11.53 -24.27 -10.01
N SER A 264 10.32 -23.76 -10.27
CA SER A 264 9.39 -24.27 -11.30
C SER A 264 9.06 -23.24 -12.38
N VAL A 265 9.93 -22.25 -12.60
CA VAL A 265 9.73 -21.20 -13.62
C VAL A 265 10.08 -21.65 -15.03
N SER A 266 11.03 -22.58 -15.19
CA SER A 266 11.51 -23.00 -16.51
C SER A 266 10.44 -23.51 -17.48
N PRO A 267 9.35 -24.20 -17.06
CA PRO A 267 8.29 -24.63 -17.97
C PRO A 267 7.44 -23.49 -18.55
N ILE A 268 7.58 -22.25 -18.05
CA ILE A 268 6.82 -21.10 -18.51
C ILE A 268 7.66 -20.04 -19.24
N TYR A 269 8.98 -20.23 -19.40
CA TYR A 269 9.84 -19.26 -20.10
C TYR A 269 9.41 -18.96 -21.54
N SER A 270 8.78 -19.91 -22.24
CA SER A 270 8.29 -19.67 -23.61
C SER A 270 7.11 -18.70 -23.69
N ILE A 271 6.42 -18.44 -22.57
CA ILE A 271 5.26 -17.55 -22.49
C ILE A 271 5.47 -16.38 -21.51
N LEU A 272 6.48 -16.45 -20.65
CA LEU A 272 6.84 -15.41 -19.69
C LEU A 272 7.66 -14.32 -20.38
N ASN A 273 7.31 -13.07 -20.10
CA ASN A 273 8.08 -11.90 -20.50
C ASN A 273 8.18 -10.98 -19.28
N ALA A 274 9.39 -10.81 -18.75
CA ALA A 274 9.62 -9.91 -17.62
C ALA A 274 10.07 -8.54 -18.12
N ILE A 275 9.34 -7.50 -17.76
CA ILE A 275 9.68 -6.10 -18.03
C ILE A 275 10.22 -5.51 -16.73
N GLY A 276 11.54 -5.36 -16.64
CA GLY A 276 12.25 -4.77 -15.51
C GLY A 276 12.57 -3.30 -15.71
N GLY A 277 12.76 -2.56 -14.62
CA GLY A 277 13.24 -1.19 -14.66
C GLY A 277 14.70 -1.03 -14.21
N THR A 278 15.35 0.03 -14.68
CA THR A 278 16.73 0.40 -14.33
C THR A 278 16.91 1.92 -14.26
N GLY A 279 18.05 2.36 -13.73
CA GLY A 279 18.44 3.78 -13.70
C GLY A 279 18.12 4.51 -12.39
N ASN A 280 17.44 3.86 -11.44
CA ASN A 280 17.16 4.41 -10.12
C ASN A 280 17.91 3.67 -9.01
N ASN A 281 18.37 4.40 -8.00
CA ASN A 281 18.94 3.82 -6.78
C ASN A 281 17.83 3.08 -6.02
N THR A 282 17.97 1.76 -5.91
CA THR A 282 16.92 0.87 -5.43
C THR A 282 17.41 0.04 -4.26
N PRO A 283 16.68 -0.03 -3.12
CA PRO A 283 17.11 -0.80 -1.95
C PRO A 283 17.41 -2.28 -2.27
N ASP A 284 18.62 -2.74 -1.95
CA ASP A 284 19.07 -4.10 -2.23
C ASP A 284 19.41 -4.91 -0.98
N LYS A 285 20.13 -4.33 -0.01
CA LYS A 285 20.47 -5.00 1.26
C LYS A 285 20.34 -4.06 2.46
N TYR A 286 20.08 -4.63 3.64
CA TYR A 286 20.22 -3.91 4.91
C TYR A 286 21.49 -4.30 5.64
N VAL A 287 22.21 -3.32 6.18
CA VAL A 287 23.20 -3.58 7.23
C VAL A 287 22.45 -3.59 8.57
N VAL A 288 22.65 -4.65 9.35
CA VAL A 288 21.91 -4.90 10.60
C VAL A 288 22.81 -4.98 11.82
N SER A 289 22.31 -4.49 12.95
CA SER A 289 22.92 -4.65 14.27
C SER A 289 22.02 -5.49 15.19
N GLN A 290 22.58 -5.97 16.31
CA GLN A 290 21.79 -6.64 17.33
C GLN A 290 20.68 -5.71 17.88
N PRO A 291 19.46 -6.20 18.09
CA PRO A 291 18.43 -5.41 18.75
C PRO A 291 18.78 -5.06 20.19
N ASN A 292 18.15 -4.01 20.70
CA ASN A 292 18.15 -3.78 22.14
C ASN A 292 17.34 -4.86 22.87
N LYS A 293 17.48 -4.91 24.20
CA LYS A 293 16.87 -5.96 25.02
C LYS A 293 15.33 -5.99 24.95
N ILE A 294 14.68 -4.83 24.86
CA ILE A 294 13.22 -4.73 24.81
C ILE A 294 12.71 -5.27 23.48
N ASP A 295 13.33 -4.85 22.37
CA ASP A 295 13.03 -5.37 21.04
C ASP A 295 13.20 -6.89 21.00
N PHE A 296 14.31 -7.41 21.52
CA PHE A 296 14.55 -8.86 21.59
C PHE A 296 13.47 -9.60 22.40
N LEU A 297 13.09 -9.09 23.57
CA LEU A 297 12.06 -9.70 24.42
C LEU A 297 10.66 -9.67 23.80
N LEU A 298 10.39 -8.67 22.96
CA LEU A 298 9.15 -8.56 22.18
C LEU A 298 9.20 -9.36 20.86
N GLY A 299 10.33 -10.03 20.57
CA GLY A 299 10.53 -10.82 19.35
C GLY A 299 10.78 -9.98 18.10
N ASN A 300 11.07 -8.68 18.24
CA ASN A 300 11.46 -7.80 17.14
C ASN A 300 12.91 -8.06 16.74
N TRP A 301 13.22 -7.91 15.46
CA TRP A 301 14.59 -7.89 14.93
C TRP A 301 15.42 -9.17 15.24
N GLN A 302 14.80 -10.35 15.13
CA GLN A 302 15.44 -11.65 15.37
C GLN A 302 16.67 -11.93 14.47
N ASP A 303 16.62 -11.50 13.21
CA ASP A 303 17.66 -11.55 12.19
C ASP A 303 18.53 -10.27 12.17
N GLY A 304 18.06 -9.20 12.80
CA GLY A 304 18.84 -8.01 13.14
C GLY A 304 18.17 -6.71 12.72
N LYS A 305 18.42 -5.64 13.51
CA LYS A 305 17.82 -4.32 13.29
C LYS A 305 18.56 -3.54 12.21
N PRO A 306 17.91 -3.10 11.12
CA PRO A 306 18.53 -2.28 10.09
C PRO A 306 19.06 -0.95 10.62
N VAL A 307 20.30 -0.64 10.25
CA VAL A 307 20.97 0.63 10.56
C VAL A 307 21.42 1.38 9.31
N GLU A 308 21.49 0.70 8.16
CA GLU A 308 21.88 1.26 6.88
C GLU A 308 21.17 0.50 5.75
N THR A 309 20.88 1.18 4.65
CA THR A 309 20.33 0.60 3.43
C THR A 309 21.37 0.72 2.33
N LYS A 310 21.76 -0.40 1.72
CA LYS A 310 22.56 -0.42 0.50
C LYS A 310 21.64 -0.50 -0.71
N THR A 311 22.00 0.18 -1.78
CA THR A 311 21.21 0.28 -3.00
C THR A 311 21.97 -0.25 -4.22
N GLU A 312 21.22 -0.75 -5.19
CA GLU A 312 21.69 -1.14 -6.53
C GLU A 312 20.82 -0.46 -7.60
N THR A 313 21.14 -0.64 -8.88
CA THR A 313 20.27 -0.13 -9.97
C THR A 313 18.94 -0.90 -10.04
N GLY A 314 17.86 -0.18 -10.33
CA GLY A 314 16.52 -0.73 -10.45
C GLY A 314 15.49 0.32 -10.83
N ASP A 315 14.23 0.03 -10.50
CA ASP A 315 13.08 0.89 -10.78
C ASP A 315 12.68 1.79 -9.58
N GLY A 316 13.51 1.84 -8.53
CA GLY A 316 13.27 2.53 -7.27
C GLY A 316 12.57 1.66 -6.21
N THR A 317 11.96 0.53 -6.61
CA THR A 317 11.33 -0.46 -5.72
C THR A 317 11.99 -1.83 -5.84
N VAL A 318 12.12 -2.36 -7.05
CA VAL A 318 12.73 -3.65 -7.37
C VAL A 318 14.04 -3.42 -8.11
N THR A 319 15.12 -4.03 -7.61
CA THR A 319 16.41 -3.98 -8.33
C THR A 319 16.28 -4.70 -9.66
N THR A 320 17.02 -4.25 -10.68
CA THR A 320 16.93 -4.86 -12.02
C THR A 320 17.11 -6.37 -11.95
N ALA A 321 18.15 -6.82 -11.23
CA ALA A 321 18.48 -8.24 -11.05
C ALA A 321 17.38 -9.06 -10.34
N ARG A 322 16.50 -8.43 -9.54
CA ARG A 322 15.39 -9.12 -8.85
C ARG A 322 14.08 -9.09 -9.62
N SER A 323 14.00 -8.30 -10.70
CA SER A 323 12.82 -8.17 -11.54
C SER A 323 12.76 -9.17 -12.70
N VAL A 324 13.91 -9.71 -13.12
CA VAL A 324 14.05 -10.55 -14.33
C VAL A 324 14.77 -11.88 -14.04
N PHE A 325 14.69 -12.84 -14.97
CA PHE A 325 15.38 -14.14 -14.90
C PHE A 325 16.50 -14.22 -15.93
N THR A 326 17.66 -14.82 -15.60
CA THR A 326 18.84 -14.82 -16.48
C THR A 326 18.64 -15.50 -17.84
N ASP A 327 17.71 -16.46 -17.95
CA ASP A 327 17.51 -17.30 -19.14
C ASP A 327 16.17 -17.03 -19.86
N ASP A 328 15.59 -15.84 -19.68
CA ASP A 328 14.23 -15.51 -20.14
C ASP A 328 14.18 -14.29 -21.10
N ALA A 329 13.07 -14.16 -21.83
CA ALA A 329 12.77 -13.00 -22.68
C ALA A 329 12.49 -11.77 -21.78
N ASN A 330 13.55 -11.05 -21.44
CA ASN A 330 13.46 -9.87 -20.60
C ASN A 330 13.55 -8.59 -21.41
N THR A 331 12.76 -7.60 -21.01
CA THR A 331 12.93 -6.22 -21.47
C THR A 331 13.32 -5.35 -20.28
N ILE A 332 14.37 -4.55 -20.43
CA ILE A 332 14.79 -3.59 -19.40
C ILE A 332 14.52 -2.18 -19.92
N LEU A 333 13.73 -1.40 -19.17
CA LEU A 333 13.41 -0.02 -19.49
C LEU A 333 14.03 0.93 -18.45
N THR A 334 14.54 2.08 -18.88
CA THR A 334 15.02 3.13 -17.97
C THR A 334 13.85 3.94 -17.43
N LYS A 335 13.06 3.32 -16.53
CA LYS A 335 11.83 3.86 -15.92
C LYS A 335 11.78 3.54 -14.44
N ASP A 336 11.05 4.37 -13.70
CA ASP A 336 10.62 4.04 -12.34
C ASP A 336 9.50 2.98 -12.34
N HIS A 337 9.25 2.41 -11.16
CA HIS A 337 8.32 1.30 -10.95
C HIS A 337 6.92 1.54 -11.53
N GLY A 338 6.33 2.72 -11.32
CA GLY A 338 5.00 3.05 -11.84
C GLY A 338 5.02 3.37 -13.33
N ALA A 339 6.06 4.05 -13.80
CA ALA A 339 6.23 4.43 -15.20
C ALA A 339 6.41 3.22 -16.14
N LEU A 340 6.82 2.05 -15.63
CA LEU A 340 6.92 0.82 -16.41
C LEU A 340 5.59 0.42 -17.08
N ILE A 341 4.45 0.63 -16.41
CA ILE A 341 3.12 0.34 -16.97
C ILE A 341 2.38 1.60 -17.45
N ALA A 342 2.70 2.77 -16.88
CA ALA A 342 2.00 4.01 -17.18
C ALA A 342 2.53 4.73 -18.43
N SER A 343 3.85 4.68 -18.68
CA SER A 343 4.47 5.48 -19.75
C SER A 343 4.13 4.97 -21.14
N LYS A 344 4.20 5.86 -22.15
CA LYS A 344 3.96 5.49 -23.54
C LYS A 344 4.88 4.36 -24.01
N GLU A 345 6.15 4.42 -23.63
CA GLU A 345 7.18 3.41 -23.94
C GLU A 345 6.87 2.05 -23.28
N GLY A 346 6.45 2.06 -22.02
CA GLY A 346 6.02 0.85 -21.31
C GLY A 346 4.81 0.20 -21.97
N ILE A 347 3.78 0.99 -22.30
CA ILE A 347 2.58 0.52 -22.99
C ILE A 347 2.92 -0.09 -24.35
N LYS A 348 3.77 0.57 -25.14
CA LYS A 348 4.25 0.04 -26.43
C LYS A 348 4.94 -1.31 -26.26
N THR A 349 5.85 -1.41 -25.30
CA THR A 349 6.56 -2.66 -24.99
C THR A 349 5.59 -3.79 -24.67
N ILE A 350 4.54 -3.51 -23.88
CA ILE A 350 3.50 -4.49 -23.53
C ILE A 350 2.72 -4.91 -24.77
N LEU A 351 2.30 -3.97 -25.62
CA LEU A 351 1.56 -4.27 -26.86
C LEU A 351 2.39 -5.07 -27.86
N ASP A 352 3.67 -4.73 -28.03
CA ASP A 352 4.61 -5.45 -28.88
C ASP A 352 4.76 -6.90 -28.38
N THR A 353 4.89 -7.09 -27.06
CA THR A 353 4.94 -8.43 -26.42
C THR A 353 3.65 -9.23 -26.65
N LEU A 354 2.49 -8.57 -26.61
CA LEU A 354 1.19 -9.19 -26.90
C LEU A 354 0.97 -9.42 -28.41
N ALA A 355 1.90 -8.99 -29.27
CA ALA A 355 1.77 -8.99 -30.72
C ALA A 355 0.50 -8.28 -31.22
N ILE A 356 0.12 -7.17 -30.58
CA ILE A 356 -1.03 -6.33 -30.97
C ILE A 356 -0.53 -5.18 -31.83
N SER A 357 -1.01 -5.08 -33.07
CA SER A 357 -0.71 -3.93 -33.93
C SER A 357 -1.44 -2.68 -33.46
N TYR A 358 -0.75 -1.54 -33.48
CA TYR A 358 -1.29 -0.24 -33.08
C TYR A 358 -0.76 0.88 -33.98
N THR A 359 -1.45 2.01 -33.97
CA THR A 359 -0.93 3.30 -34.47
C THR A 359 -0.64 4.24 -33.30
N GLU A 360 0.22 5.24 -33.52
CA GLU A 360 0.71 6.14 -32.47
C GLU A 360 -0.39 6.98 -31.80
N ASP A 361 -1.49 7.26 -32.51
CA ASP A 361 -2.66 8.00 -32.03
C ASP A 361 -3.60 7.16 -31.15
N GLN A 362 -3.50 5.83 -31.20
CA GLN A 362 -4.30 4.93 -30.36
C GLN A 362 -3.70 4.77 -28.94
N ILE A 363 -2.41 5.09 -28.77
CA ILE A 363 -1.73 4.94 -27.49
C ILE A 363 -1.97 6.15 -26.60
N SER A 364 -2.54 5.89 -25.43
CA SER A 364 -2.75 6.87 -24.37
C SER A 364 -1.73 6.67 -23.26
N GLU A 365 -0.96 7.71 -22.95
CA GLU A 365 -0.03 7.69 -21.82
C GLU A 365 -0.77 7.87 -20.50
N GLY A 366 -0.42 7.05 -19.50
CA GLY A 366 -0.89 7.18 -18.13
C GLY A 366 0.02 8.08 -17.29
N THR A 367 -0.19 8.10 -15.97
CA THR A 367 0.67 8.82 -15.03
C THR A 367 0.95 8.00 -13.79
N SER A 368 2.05 8.29 -13.11
CA SER A 368 2.36 7.69 -11.80
C SER A 368 1.64 8.44 -10.69
N THR A 369 1.05 7.69 -9.76
CA THR A 369 0.40 8.22 -8.57
C THR A 369 1.45 8.77 -7.60
N LYS A 370 1.22 9.98 -7.10
CA LYS A 370 2.09 10.58 -6.08
C LYS A 370 1.49 10.36 -4.70
N PHE A 371 2.17 9.53 -3.91
CA PHE A 371 1.71 9.13 -2.57
C PHE A 371 2.13 10.09 -1.45
N SER A 372 3.15 10.91 -1.64
CA SER A 372 3.55 11.96 -0.70
C SER A 372 4.07 13.20 -1.47
N PRO A 373 3.74 14.43 -1.03
CA PRO A 373 2.84 14.75 0.08
C PRO A 373 1.37 14.44 -0.25
N SER A 374 0.60 13.93 0.73
CA SER A 374 -0.81 13.60 0.54
C SER A 374 -1.63 13.65 1.83
N LEU A 375 -2.95 13.70 1.66
CA LEU A 375 -3.94 13.52 2.72
C LEU A 375 -4.79 12.29 2.42
N ILE A 376 -5.03 11.49 3.44
CA ILE A 376 -5.98 10.38 3.41
C ILE A 376 -7.04 10.61 4.48
N PHE A 377 -8.30 10.40 4.12
CA PHE A 377 -9.41 10.41 5.06
C PHE A 377 -10.11 9.07 4.95
N THR A 378 -10.42 8.46 6.10
CA THR A 378 -11.26 7.27 6.15
C THR A 378 -12.46 7.49 7.04
N MET A 379 -13.61 6.97 6.61
CA MET A 379 -14.87 7.09 7.33
C MET A 379 -15.43 5.70 7.67
N GLN A 380 -15.46 5.38 8.96
CA GLN A 380 -16.24 4.25 9.46
C GLN A 380 -17.67 4.72 9.73
N SER A 381 -18.62 3.99 9.13
CA SER A 381 -20.08 4.23 9.15
C SER A 381 -20.62 4.50 10.57
N PRO A 382 -21.74 5.24 10.73
CA PRO A 382 -22.74 5.57 9.70
C PRO A 382 -22.71 7.03 9.22
N ALA A 383 -21.63 7.42 8.55
CA ALA A 383 -21.55 8.69 7.83
C ALA A 383 -20.80 8.54 6.52
N THR A 384 -20.93 9.55 5.66
CA THR A 384 -20.08 9.79 4.49
C THR A 384 -19.33 11.12 4.67
N MET A 385 -18.37 11.40 3.80
CA MET A 385 -17.60 12.64 3.86
C MET A 385 -17.40 13.30 2.49
N SER A 386 -17.11 14.60 2.51
CA SER A 386 -16.53 15.33 1.40
C SER A 386 -15.44 16.25 1.92
N VAL A 387 -14.44 16.53 1.09
CA VAL A 387 -13.37 17.47 1.42
C VAL A 387 -13.35 18.58 0.39
N SER A 388 -13.35 19.83 0.83
CA SER A 388 -13.23 21.00 -0.05
C SER A 388 -11.95 21.77 0.22
N PHE A 389 -11.23 22.13 -0.84
CA PHE A 389 -10.00 22.90 -0.80
C PHE A 389 -9.82 23.69 -2.09
N ASN A 390 -9.55 25.00 -2.00
CA ASN A 390 -9.33 25.89 -3.15
C ASN A 390 -10.36 25.74 -4.28
N GLY A 391 -11.64 25.61 -3.92
CA GLY A 391 -12.75 25.45 -4.88
C GLY A 391 -12.89 24.05 -5.51
N GLN A 392 -12.02 23.10 -5.17
CA GLN A 392 -12.14 21.70 -5.54
C GLN A 392 -12.85 20.91 -4.44
N THR A 393 -13.67 19.94 -4.85
CA THR A 393 -14.35 19.02 -3.93
C THR A 393 -13.95 17.58 -4.23
N TYR A 394 -13.47 16.89 -3.19
CA TYR A 394 -13.16 15.47 -3.19
C TYR A 394 -14.29 14.74 -2.48
N ASN A 395 -14.85 13.72 -3.13
CA ASN A 395 -16.02 12.99 -2.64
C ASN A 395 -15.63 11.62 -2.12
N ASP A 396 -16.32 11.16 -1.07
CA ASP A 396 -16.18 9.81 -0.52
C ASP A 396 -16.23 8.73 -1.61
N GLN A 397 -15.24 7.84 -1.60
CA GLN A 397 -15.13 6.69 -2.48
C GLN A 397 -15.21 5.39 -1.67
N ASP A 398 -16.37 5.13 -1.05
CA ASP A 398 -16.60 3.96 -0.20
C ASP A 398 -15.77 4.01 1.08
N GLY A 399 -15.98 5.09 1.84
CA GLY A 399 -15.32 5.37 3.12
C GLY A 399 -13.90 5.90 2.99
N LEU A 400 -13.45 6.30 1.80
CA LEU A 400 -12.08 6.75 1.54
C LEU A 400 -12.06 8.01 0.68
N ILE A 401 -11.22 8.98 1.06
CA ILE A 401 -10.79 10.09 0.22
C ILE A 401 -9.27 10.12 0.26
N PHE A 402 -8.62 10.20 -0.90
CA PHE A 402 -7.19 10.39 -1.02
C PHE A 402 -6.92 11.63 -1.87
N ILE A 403 -6.11 12.54 -1.36
CA ILE A 403 -5.72 13.78 -2.03
C ILE A 403 -4.22 13.67 -2.33
N PRO A 404 -3.82 13.24 -3.55
CA PRO A 404 -2.42 13.21 -3.96
C PRO A 404 -1.90 14.64 -4.12
N ASN A 405 -0.60 14.85 -3.90
CA ASN A 405 0.04 16.17 -3.98
C ASN A 405 -0.69 17.25 -3.16
N ALA A 406 -1.14 16.88 -1.96
CA ALA A 406 -1.88 17.80 -1.10
C ALA A 406 -1.02 19.04 -0.85
N ALA A 407 -1.55 20.22 -1.17
CA ALA A 407 -0.86 21.50 -0.95
C ALA A 407 -1.03 21.95 0.51
N ASP A 408 -0.12 22.80 0.98
CA ASP A 408 -0.25 23.46 2.27
C ASP A 408 -1.55 24.27 2.33
N GLY A 409 -2.25 24.21 3.46
CA GLY A 409 -3.42 25.02 3.70
C GLY A 409 -4.50 24.33 4.54
N SER A 410 -5.71 24.89 4.47
CA SER A 410 -6.83 24.52 5.31
C SER A 410 -7.93 23.84 4.49
N TYR A 411 -8.16 22.56 4.77
CA TYR A 411 -9.12 21.71 4.10
C TYR A 411 -10.42 21.66 4.92
N SER A 412 -11.57 21.82 4.27
CA SER A 412 -12.87 21.70 4.92
C SER A 412 -13.45 20.30 4.70
N VAL A 413 -13.53 19.50 5.76
CA VAL A 413 -14.10 18.15 5.73
C VAL A 413 -15.54 18.22 6.24
N THR A 414 -16.50 17.95 5.37
CA THR A 414 -17.91 17.85 5.76
C THR A 414 -18.28 16.39 5.95
N VAL A 415 -18.75 16.03 7.15
CA VAL A 415 -19.29 14.71 7.47
C VAL A 415 -20.81 14.76 7.41
N THR A 416 -21.44 13.84 6.71
CA THR A 416 -22.91 13.75 6.60
C THR A 416 -23.40 12.40 7.12
N GLY A 417 -24.27 12.40 8.13
CA GLY A 417 -24.83 11.19 8.70
C GLY A 417 -25.69 10.41 7.71
N SER A 418 -25.42 9.11 7.58
CA SER A 418 -26.25 8.19 6.80
C SER A 418 -27.26 7.44 7.67
N ASP A 419 -26.95 7.26 8.95
CA ASP A 419 -27.83 6.64 9.96
C ASP A 419 -27.52 7.21 11.35
N THR A 420 -28.29 6.82 12.37
CA THR A 420 -28.02 7.16 13.76
C THR A 420 -26.92 6.26 14.33
N GLY A 421 -25.84 6.85 14.83
CA GLY A 421 -24.76 6.08 15.45
C GLY A 421 -23.48 6.89 15.62
N LEU A 422 -22.42 6.21 16.03
CA LEU A 422 -21.08 6.78 16.12
C LEU A 422 -20.35 6.59 14.79
N TYR A 423 -19.85 7.67 14.21
CA TYR A 423 -18.91 7.58 13.11
C TYR A 423 -17.48 7.80 13.61
N HIS A 424 -16.53 7.27 12.85
CA HIS A 424 -15.10 7.51 13.09
C HIS A 424 -14.48 8.06 11.81
N LEU A 425 -13.97 9.28 11.89
CA LEU A 425 -13.21 9.93 10.84
C LEU A 425 -11.73 9.87 11.21
N SER A 426 -10.92 9.17 10.41
CA SER A 426 -9.46 9.19 10.54
C SER A 426 -8.84 10.06 9.46
N ILE A 427 -7.81 10.81 9.84
CA ILE A 427 -7.10 11.80 9.02
C ILE A 427 -5.62 11.42 9.03
N GLY A 428 -5.13 10.91 7.92
CA GLY A 428 -3.71 10.63 7.70
C GLY A 428 -3.05 11.76 6.92
N GLN A 429 -1.99 12.32 7.50
CA GLN A 429 -1.14 13.33 6.90
C GLN A 429 0.16 12.66 6.47
N PHE A 430 0.49 12.72 5.18
CA PHE A 430 1.74 12.21 4.64
C PHE A 430 2.57 13.39 4.17
N GLY A 431 3.56 13.76 4.97
CA GLY A 431 4.46 14.88 4.71
C GLY A 431 5.73 14.41 4.01
N ILE A 432 6.67 15.35 3.86
CA ILE A 432 7.95 15.08 3.18
C ILE A 432 8.86 14.19 4.04
N ASN A 433 8.84 14.38 5.37
CA ASN A 433 9.78 13.72 6.29
C ASN A 433 9.11 12.82 7.34
N GLU A 434 7.79 12.91 7.49
CA GLU A 434 7.04 12.17 8.50
C GLU A 434 5.59 11.96 8.07
N ASN A 435 4.92 11.01 8.72
CA ASN A 435 3.50 10.74 8.56
C ASN A 435 2.83 10.80 9.93
N LYS A 436 1.61 11.36 10.00
CA LYS A 436 0.85 11.48 11.26
C LYS A 436 -0.61 11.17 11.07
N TRP A 437 -1.23 10.62 12.12
CA TRP A 437 -2.65 10.31 12.16
C TRP A 437 -3.38 11.06 13.28
N SER A 438 -4.62 11.45 12.98
CA SER A 438 -5.57 11.99 13.94
C SER A 438 -6.94 11.41 13.69
N ASP A 439 -7.74 11.29 14.74
CA ASP A 439 -9.08 10.73 14.68
C ASP A 439 -10.11 11.69 15.28
N VAL A 440 -11.33 11.58 14.78
CA VAL A 440 -12.53 12.21 15.32
C VAL A 440 -13.60 11.15 15.47
N VAL A 441 -14.23 11.14 16.64
CA VAL A 441 -15.42 10.31 16.90
C VAL A 441 -16.56 11.21 17.32
N ASN A 442 -17.70 11.07 16.67
CA ASN A 442 -18.91 11.81 17.06
C ASN A 442 -20.16 11.00 16.76
N SER A 443 -21.27 11.38 17.40
CA SER A 443 -22.59 10.86 17.06
C SER A 443 -23.17 11.62 15.88
N THR A 444 -23.90 10.93 15.02
CA THR A 444 -24.66 11.53 13.93
C THR A 444 -26.08 10.96 13.87
N SER A 445 -26.92 11.62 13.09
CA SER A 445 -28.27 11.21 12.69
C SER A 445 -28.38 11.37 11.17
N PRO A 446 -29.36 10.74 10.51
CA PRO A 446 -29.56 10.90 9.07
C PRO A 446 -29.56 12.38 8.64
N GLN A 447 -28.75 12.71 7.63
CA GLN A 447 -28.60 14.05 7.03
C GLN A 447 -28.01 15.12 7.97
N GLN A 448 -27.65 14.78 9.21
CA GLN A 448 -26.90 15.70 10.07
C GLN A 448 -25.52 15.95 9.48
N THR A 449 -25.15 17.22 9.34
CA THR A 449 -23.84 17.62 8.84
C THR A 449 -22.97 18.20 9.94
N GLU A 450 -21.70 17.81 9.98
CA GLU A 450 -20.67 18.38 10.84
C GLU A 450 -19.46 18.77 9.97
N THR A 451 -18.79 19.87 10.29
CA THR A 451 -17.65 20.35 9.47
C THR A 451 -16.38 20.45 10.31
N TYR A 452 -15.29 19.89 9.81
CA TYR A 452 -13.97 19.95 10.41
C TYR A 452 -13.00 20.69 9.51
N THR A 453 -12.25 21.62 10.08
CA THR A 453 -11.20 22.37 9.38
C THR A 453 -9.86 21.71 9.67
N ILE A 454 -9.20 21.17 8.65
CA ILE A 454 -7.95 20.41 8.74
C ILE A 454 -6.81 21.25 8.17
N ASN A 455 -5.88 21.68 9.02
CA ASN A 455 -4.67 22.36 8.59
C ASN A 455 -3.59 21.34 8.24
N PHE A 456 -3.01 21.47 7.05
CA PHE A 456 -1.94 20.60 6.56
C PHE A 456 -0.73 21.44 6.13
N GLN A 457 0.45 21.03 6.57
CA GLN A 457 1.73 21.64 6.23
C GLN A 457 2.75 20.54 5.93
N GLN A 458 3.16 20.39 4.68
CA GLN A 458 3.96 19.25 4.18
C GLN A 458 5.25 18.99 4.98
N ASN A 459 5.85 20.04 5.55
CA ASN A 459 7.10 19.98 6.31
C ASN A 459 6.93 20.02 7.83
N ASN A 460 5.70 20.19 8.33
CA ASN A 460 5.43 20.38 9.75
C ASN A 460 4.05 19.80 10.10
N LEU A 461 3.97 18.47 10.16
CA LEU A 461 2.68 17.82 10.42
C LEU A 461 2.22 18.06 11.86
N LEU A 462 0.93 18.31 12.03
CA LEU A 462 0.35 18.55 13.34
C LEU A 462 -0.14 17.24 13.96
N ASP A 463 0.10 17.06 15.26
CA ASP A 463 -0.47 15.92 16.01
C ASP A 463 -2.01 16.01 16.01
N THR A 464 -2.56 17.22 16.08
CA THR A 464 -3.98 17.55 15.96
C THR A 464 -4.20 18.56 14.83
N PRO A 465 -4.44 18.12 13.58
CA PRO A 465 -4.60 19.02 12.45
C PRO A 465 -5.97 19.72 12.41
N ILE A 466 -6.93 19.28 13.23
CA ILE A 466 -8.29 19.84 13.28
C ILE A 466 -8.27 21.15 14.08
N THR A 467 -8.56 22.29 13.45
CA THR A 467 -8.40 23.61 14.07
C THR A 467 -9.66 24.16 14.74
N ASN A 468 -10.84 23.64 14.37
CA ASN A 468 -12.13 24.12 14.87
C ASN A 468 -12.75 23.22 15.97
N ILE A 469 -11.97 22.29 16.53
CA ILE A 469 -12.41 21.43 17.63
C ILE A 469 -12.23 22.14 18.97
N THR A 470 -13.30 22.25 19.75
CA THR A 470 -13.27 22.88 21.09
C THR A 470 -12.94 21.86 22.17
N LEU A 471 -12.58 22.33 23.38
CA LEU A 471 -12.45 21.47 24.55
C LEU A 471 -13.76 20.69 24.83
N THR A 472 -14.91 21.33 24.66
CA THR A 472 -16.22 20.68 24.87
C THR A 472 -16.43 19.52 23.90
N ASP A 473 -15.95 19.65 22.67
CA ASP A 473 -16.01 18.59 21.67
C ASP A 473 -15.12 17.43 22.08
N TRP A 474 -13.85 17.69 22.43
CA TRP A 474 -12.95 16.66 22.95
C TRP A 474 -13.55 15.90 24.15
N LEU A 475 -14.09 16.62 25.13
CA LEU A 475 -14.76 16.02 26.28
C LEU A 475 -15.99 15.19 25.87
N THR A 476 -16.66 15.55 24.78
CA THR A 476 -17.77 14.76 24.22
C THR A 476 -17.28 13.47 23.60
N GLN A 477 -16.19 13.49 22.83
CA GLN A 477 -15.62 12.26 22.25
C GLN A 477 -15.14 11.30 23.35
N ILE A 478 -14.52 11.83 24.41
CA ILE A 478 -14.09 11.05 25.59
C ILE A 478 -15.31 10.39 26.26
N GLU A 479 -16.39 11.15 26.47
CA GLU A 479 -17.62 10.62 27.08
C GLU A 479 -18.25 9.49 26.24
N LEU A 480 -18.32 9.64 24.92
CA LEU A 480 -18.87 8.62 24.02
C LEU A 480 -18.07 7.31 24.13
N LYS A 481 -16.73 7.39 24.13
CA LYS A 481 -15.88 6.20 24.30
C LYS A 481 -15.95 5.61 25.72
N LEU A 482 -16.11 6.42 26.75
CA LEU A 482 -16.34 5.91 28.12
C LEU A 482 -17.67 5.16 28.22
N GLN A 483 -18.71 5.57 27.49
CA GLN A 483 -19.97 4.83 27.43
C GLN A 483 -19.80 3.46 26.76
N GLU A 484 -18.96 3.35 25.74
CA GLU A 484 -18.58 2.06 25.16
C GLU A 484 -17.82 1.19 26.15
N LEU A 485 -16.85 1.78 26.87
CA LEU A 485 -16.06 1.06 27.88
C LEU A 485 -16.92 0.55 29.04
N GLU A 486 -17.95 1.29 29.44
CA GLU A 486 -18.87 0.90 30.53
C GLU A 486 -19.66 -0.37 30.19
N LYS A 487 -19.90 -0.64 28.91
CA LYS A 487 -20.55 -1.89 28.45
C LYS A 487 -19.67 -3.12 28.64
N MET A 488 -18.35 -2.94 28.86
CA MET A 488 -17.35 -4.01 28.88
C MET A 488 -16.63 -4.17 30.22
N THR A 489 -16.91 -3.33 31.23
CA THR A 489 -16.12 -3.22 32.47
C THR A 489 -17.01 -3.13 33.73
N ASP A 490 -16.40 -3.21 34.91
CA ASP A 490 -17.05 -2.79 36.16
C ASP A 490 -17.47 -1.32 36.06
N LYS A 491 -18.78 -1.09 36.16
CA LYS A 491 -19.42 0.23 36.03
C LYS A 491 -18.88 1.24 37.04
N LYS A 492 -18.36 0.82 38.19
CA LYS A 492 -17.93 1.76 39.24
C LYS A 492 -16.83 2.71 38.74
N ASN A 493 -15.74 2.18 38.20
CA ASN A 493 -14.60 2.99 37.76
C ASN A 493 -14.96 3.80 36.52
N THR A 494 -15.62 3.19 35.53
CA THR A 494 -15.98 3.89 34.30
C THR A 494 -16.98 5.02 34.57
N ARG A 495 -17.93 4.82 35.50
CA ARG A 495 -18.86 5.87 35.94
C ARG A 495 -18.14 7.02 36.65
N LEU A 496 -17.07 6.77 37.41
CA LEU A 496 -16.26 7.84 38.00
C LEU A 496 -15.61 8.71 36.92
N ALA A 497 -14.97 8.11 35.92
CA ALA A 497 -14.39 8.86 34.81
C ALA A 497 -15.45 9.68 34.04
N ARG A 498 -16.65 9.11 33.82
CA ARG A 498 -17.77 9.83 33.19
C ARG A 498 -18.25 11.03 34.02
N ILE A 499 -18.30 10.88 35.35
CA ILE A 499 -18.63 11.98 36.26
C ILE A 499 -17.58 13.09 36.14
N ASP A 500 -16.28 12.75 36.11
CA ASP A 500 -15.22 13.74 35.95
C ASP A 500 -15.35 14.51 34.63
N ILE A 501 -15.66 13.82 33.54
CA ILE A 501 -15.89 14.46 32.23
C ILE A 501 -17.14 15.34 32.25
N ALA A 502 -18.22 14.92 32.90
CA ALA A 502 -19.41 15.73 33.06
C ALA A 502 -19.15 17.00 33.89
N ILE A 503 -18.33 16.92 34.95
CA ILE A 503 -17.90 18.08 35.73
C ILE A 503 -17.00 18.98 34.88
N ALA A 504 -16.03 18.42 34.15
CA ALA A 504 -15.14 19.18 33.26
C ALA A 504 -15.94 19.98 32.23
N LYS A 505 -16.96 19.37 31.61
CA LYS A 505 -17.89 20.03 30.68
C LYS A 505 -18.64 21.21 31.30
N LYS A 506 -19.02 21.13 32.58
CA LYS A 506 -19.67 22.25 33.29
C LYS A 506 -18.67 23.38 33.58
N LEU A 507 -17.41 23.04 33.84
CA LEU A 507 -16.33 23.97 34.16
C LEU A 507 -15.75 24.68 32.94
N THR A 508 -16.09 24.27 31.70
CA THR A 508 -15.67 25.00 30.49
C THR A 508 -16.33 26.38 30.40
N LYS A 509 -17.58 26.53 30.89
CA LYS A 509 -18.32 27.80 30.88
C LYS A 509 -17.71 28.88 31.78
N PRO A 510 -17.49 28.65 33.09
CA PRO A 510 -16.75 29.60 33.92
C PRO A 510 -15.24 29.56 33.65
N LEU A 511 -14.78 28.71 32.72
CA LEU A 511 -13.40 28.37 32.40
C LEU A 511 -12.51 28.23 33.65
N ASN A 512 -12.41 27.01 34.19
CA ASN A 512 -11.47 26.68 35.27
C ASN A 512 -10.41 25.67 34.80
N PRO A 513 -9.31 26.14 34.18
CA PRO A 513 -8.35 25.25 33.53
C PRO A 513 -7.65 24.32 34.54
N LEU A 514 -7.34 24.79 35.75
CA LEU A 514 -6.69 23.96 36.77
C LEU A 514 -7.58 22.78 37.22
N ALA A 515 -8.87 23.04 37.45
CA ALA A 515 -9.81 21.98 37.82
C ALA A 515 -10.02 20.98 36.67
N ILE A 516 -10.13 21.46 35.43
CA ILE A 516 -10.25 20.60 34.23
C ILE A 516 -8.99 19.72 34.09
N LYS A 517 -7.80 20.30 34.26
CA LYS A 517 -6.53 19.58 34.23
C LYS A 517 -6.51 18.42 35.22
N GLN A 518 -6.92 18.67 36.47
CA GLN A 518 -6.97 17.64 37.52
C GLN A 518 -7.97 16.53 37.19
N LEU A 519 -9.14 16.88 36.62
CA LEU A 519 -10.14 15.90 36.20
C LEU A 519 -9.61 15.00 35.07
N LEU A 520 -8.93 15.55 34.07
CA LEU A 520 -8.33 14.74 33.00
C LEU A 520 -7.20 13.81 33.51
N GLU A 521 -6.38 14.27 34.46
CA GLU A 521 -5.36 13.44 35.13
C GLU A 521 -5.99 12.32 35.97
N HIS A 522 -7.13 12.59 36.61
CA HIS A 522 -7.89 11.58 37.32
C HIS A 522 -8.47 10.54 36.36
N VAL A 523 -9.02 10.95 35.21
CA VAL A 523 -9.48 10.04 34.16
C VAL A 523 -8.37 9.09 33.72
N PHE A 524 -7.15 9.58 33.45
CA PHE A 524 -6.00 8.71 33.15
C PHE A 524 -5.70 7.68 34.26
N SER A 525 -5.81 8.10 35.52
CA SER A 525 -5.58 7.22 36.68
C SER A 525 -6.66 6.14 36.80
N VAL A 526 -7.91 6.48 36.48
CA VAL A 526 -9.03 5.53 36.41
C VAL A 526 -8.82 4.53 35.27
N LEU A 527 -8.42 4.99 34.08
CA LEU A 527 -8.11 4.11 32.94
C LEU A 527 -6.98 3.12 33.28
N SER A 528 -5.92 3.59 33.94
CA SER A 528 -4.85 2.73 34.47
C SER A 528 -5.38 1.68 35.46
N SER A 529 -6.27 2.09 36.38
CA SER A 529 -6.90 1.18 37.34
C SER A 529 -7.76 0.11 36.66
N ILE A 530 -8.47 0.46 35.58
CA ILE A 530 -9.25 -0.49 34.77
C ILE A 530 -8.33 -1.49 34.07
N ARG A 531 -7.16 -1.08 33.56
CA ARG A 531 -6.20 -2.00 32.92
C ARG A 531 -5.61 -3.03 33.88
N LYS A 532 -5.39 -2.64 35.13
CA LYS A 532 -4.87 -3.53 36.20
C LYS A 532 -5.88 -4.60 36.64
N GLN A 533 -7.16 -4.42 36.34
CA GLN A 533 -8.20 -5.42 36.63
C GLN A 533 -8.24 -6.53 35.59
N ARG A 534 -8.87 -7.66 35.92
CA ARG A 534 -9.10 -8.79 35.00
C ARG A 534 -10.23 -8.49 34.00
N ASN A 535 -10.06 -7.46 33.18
CA ASN A 535 -10.98 -7.10 32.09
C ASN A 535 -10.58 -7.76 30.76
N SER A 536 -11.48 -7.72 29.78
CA SER A 536 -11.20 -8.23 28.43
C SER A 536 -10.09 -7.43 27.75
N GLN A 537 -9.38 -8.04 26.79
CA GLN A 537 -8.38 -7.37 25.96
C GLN A 537 -8.99 -6.17 25.21
N GLN A 538 -10.23 -6.28 24.74
CA GLN A 538 -10.98 -5.18 24.11
C GLN A 538 -11.19 -4.00 25.07
N ALA A 539 -11.58 -4.27 26.33
CA ALA A 539 -11.74 -3.21 27.32
C ALA A 539 -10.41 -2.51 27.63
N LYS A 540 -9.33 -3.27 27.82
CA LYS A 540 -7.97 -2.73 28.02
C LYS A 540 -7.55 -1.86 26.83
N GLN A 541 -7.77 -2.33 25.61
CA GLN A 541 -7.46 -1.61 24.38
C GLN A 541 -8.17 -0.25 24.34
N LEU A 542 -9.49 -0.26 24.57
CA LEU A 542 -10.30 0.95 24.56
C LEU A 542 -9.83 1.97 25.61
N THR A 543 -9.25 1.53 26.73
CA THR A 543 -8.66 2.49 27.69
C THR A 543 -7.47 3.26 27.13
N PHE A 544 -6.66 2.65 26.26
CA PHE A 544 -5.58 3.36 25.58
C PHE A 544 -6.11 4.29 24.50
N ASP A 545 -7.18 3.89 23.81
CA ASP A 545 -7.84 4.76 22.83
C ASP A 545 -8.42 5.99 23.51
N ILE A 546 -9.15 5.83 24.62
CA ILE A 546 -9.64 6.96 25.42
C ILE A 546 -8.46 7.82 25.90
N GLY A 547 -7.36 7.21 26.33
CA GLY A 547 -6.14 7.91 26.74
C GLY A 547 -5.61 8.89 25.69
N ASP A 548 -5.63 8.51 24.41
CA ASP A 548 -5.21 9.40 23.31
C ASP A 548 -6.13 10.62 23.18
N PHE A 549 -7.45 10.45 23.31
CA PHE A 549 -8.40 11.58 23.29
C PHE A 549 -8.23 12.48 24.50
N VAL A 550 -8.02 11.92 25.70
CA VAL A 550 -7.73 12.69 26.91
C VAL A 550 -6.43 13.47 26.74
N MET A 551 -5.39 12.88 26.13
CA MET A 551 -4.13 13.55 25.84
C MET A 551 -4.30 14.72 24.86
N ARG A 552 -5.08 14.54 23.78
CA ARG A 552 -5.37 15.60 22.80
C ARG A 552 -6.17 16.74 23.44
N ALA A 553 -7.17 16.42 24.27
CA ALA A 553 -7.94 17.40 25.05
C ALA A 553 -7.03 18.19 26.00
N TYR A 554 -6.09 17.50 26.66
CA TYR A 554 -5.14 18.11 27.57
C TYR A 554 -4.18 19.06 26.86
N ILE A 555 -3.52 18.59 25.80
CA ILE A 555 -2.53 19.38 25.06
C ILE A 555 -3.21 20.60 24.42
N SER A 556 -4.37 20.42 23.77
CA SER A 556 -5.08 21.55 23.14
C SER A 556 -5.46 22.64 24.14
N GLN A 557 -5.86 22.29 25.37
CA GLN A 557 -6.27 23.28 26.37
C GLN A 557 -5.11 23.93 27.14
N PHE A 558 -4.04 23.18 27.42
CA PHE A 558 -3.04 23.60 28.41
C PHE A 558 -1.68 23.99 27.82
N SER A 559 -1.45 23.85 26.51
CA SER A 559 -0.15 24.14 25.89
C SER A 559 0.38 25.56 26.15
N ASN A 560 -0.51 26.54 26.40
CA ASN A 560 -0.14 27.95 26.59
C ASN A 560 -0.19 28.42 28.07
N ASN A 561 -0.35 27.51 29.04
CA ASN A 561 -0.53 27.88 30.44
C ASN A 561 0.68 27.54 31.33
N ASP A 562 1.01 28.43 32.28
CA ASP A 562 2.15 28.32 33.22
C ASP A 562 1.91 27.34 34.40
N TYR A 563 1.05 26.34 34.27
CA TYR A 563 0.74 25.40 35.36
C TYR A 563 1.88 24.42 35.71
N TYR A 564 3.02 24.52 35.02
CA TYR A 564 4.06 23.50 35.01
C TYR A 564 5.43 24.08 35.38
N PRO A 565 5.75 24.22 36.67
CA PRO A 565 7.05 24.74 37.09
C PRO A 565 8.19 23.87 36.54
N ALA A 566 9.14 24.48 35.82
CA ALA A 566 10.24 23.76 35.16
C ALA A 566 11.01 22.83 36.11
N LYS A 567 11.26 23.27 37.35
CA LYS A 567 11.91 22.45 38.39
C LYS A 567 11.13 21.16 38.70
N LYS A 568 9.80 21.22 38.70
CA LYS A 568 8.95 20.05 38.97
C LYS A 568 9.03 19.03 37.84
N LEU A 569 9.08 19.50 36.58
CA LEU A 569 9.28 18.65 35.40
C LEU A 569 10.64 17.97 35.42
N THR A 570 11.71 18.71 35.72
CA THR A 570 13.07 18.15 35.85
C THR A 570 13.11 17.04 36.90
N ASN A 571 12.56 17.29 38.09
CA ASN A 571 12.50 16.27 39.15
C ASN A 571 11.71 15.03 38.73
N GLN A 572 10.62 15.19 37.97
CA GLN A 572 9.84 14.06 37.45
C GLN A 572 10.62 13.26 36.41
N ASN A 573 11.28 13.92 35.46
CA ASN A 573 12.13 13.27 34.47
C ASN A 573 13.24 12.43 35.15
N GLU A 574 13.93 12.99 36.13
CA GLU A 574 14.95 12.27 36.90
C GLU A 574 14.38 11.04 37.62
N ALA A 575 13.24 11.20 38.32
CA ALA A 575 12.59 10.10 39.03
C ALA A 575 12.13 8.98 38.08
N LEU A 576 11.57 9.34 36.93
CA LEU A 576 11.13 8.37 35.92
C LEU A 576 12.30 7.67 35.24
N THR A 577 13.39 8.38 34.97
CA THR A 577 14.61 7.79 34.43
C THR A 577 15.20 6.77 35.42
N GLN A 578 15.25 7.10 36.71
CA GLN A 578 15.66 6.13 37.74
C GLN A 578 14.72 4.92 37.81
N LYS A 579 13.41 5.14 37.67
CA LYS A 579 12.42 4.05 37.67
C LYS A 579 12.57 3.15 36.44
N GLN A 580 12.81 3.73 35.26
CA GLN A 580 13.11 2.98 34.03
C GLN A 580 14.30 2.05 34.23
N THR A 581 15.41 2.54 34.77
CA THR A 581 16.59 1.71 35.06
C THR A 581 16.26 0.54 35.99
N LYS A 582 15.46 0.78 37.04
CA LYS A 582 15.02 -0.27 37.96
C LYS A 582 14.15 -1.33 37.27
N LEU A 583 13.21 -0.91 36.42
CA LEU A 583 12.34 -1.82 35.68
C LEU A 583 13.12 -2.68 34.68
N LEU A 584 14.10 -2.09 33.98
CA LEU A 584 14.99 -2.83 33.07
C LEU A 584 15.77 -3.93 33.82
N MET A 585 16.33 -3.62 34.98
CA MET A 585 17.01 -4.64 35.83
C MET A 585 16.06 -5.71 36.36
N GLN A 586 14.78 -5.39 36.59
CA GLN A 586 13.79 -6.36 37.09
C GLN A 586 13.31 -7.31 36.00
N ILE A 587 13.19 -6.84 34.76
CA ILE A 587 12.87 -7.68 33.60
C ILE A 587 13.88 -8.81 33.44
N GLU A 588 15.16 -8.55 33.66
CA GLU A 588 16.22 -9.56 33.62
C GLU A 588 16.00 -10.68 34.66
N LYS A 589 15.44 -10.35 35.82
CA LYS A 589 15.27 -11.28 36.93
C LYS A 589 13.93 -12.02 36.89
N LYS A 590 12.84 -11.32 36.53
CA LYS A 590 11.46 -11.80 36.72
C LYS A 590 10.84 -12.48 35.50
N LYS A 591 11.45 -12.38 34.30
CA LYS A 591 10.88 -12.88 33.04
C LYS A 591 9.42 -12.42 32.85
N LEU A 592 9.21 -11.10 32.83
CA LEU A 592 7.88 -10.51 32.60
C LEU A 592 7.26 -11.06 31.30
N ASP A 593 5.94 -11.13 31.25
CA ASP A 593 5.22 -11.46 30.02
C ASP A 593 5.30 -10.33 28.98
N SER A 594 4.89 -10.64 27.74
CA SER A 594 4.96 -9.70 26.61
C SER A 594 4.11 -8.45 26.80
N GLU A 595 2.96 -8.54 27.50
CA GLU A 595 2.11 -7.38 27.79
C GLU A 595 2.87 -6.39 28.68
N HIS A 596 3.48 -6.84 29.77
CA HIS A 596 4.23 -5.96 30.67
C HIS A 596 5.50 -5.39 30.01
N VAL A 597 6.20 -6.18 29.17
CA VAL A 597 7.34 -5.66 28.39
C VAL A 597 6.88 -4.58 27.39
N LEU A 598 5.72 -4.76 26.76
CA LEU A 598 5.13 -3.78 25.85
C LEU A 598 4.71 -2.50 26.60
N LEU A 599 4.14 -2.61 27.80
CA LEU A 599 3.83 -1.45 28.65
C LEU A 599 5.09 -0.68 29.03
N LEU A 600 6.19 -1.37 29.34
CA LEU A 600 7.47 -0.73 29.58
C LEU A 600 7.97 0.01 28.33
N GLN A 601 7.91 -0.63 27.15
CA GLN A 601 8.31 -0.01 25.89
C GLN A 601 7.53 1.28 25.63
N LYS A 602 6.19 1.26 25.78
CA LYS A 602 5.34 2.45 25.64
C LYS A 602 5.70 3.53 26.64
N GLY A 603 5.92 3.17 27.91
CA GLY A 603 6.34 4.11 28.94
C GLY A 603 7.69 4.77 28.63
N MET A 604 8.64 4.01 28.08
CA MET A 604 9.94 4.51 27.62
C MET A 604 9.78 5.47 26.43
N THR A 605 8.94 5.14 25.45
CA THR A 605 8.65 6.04 24.32
C THR A 605 8.06 7.36 24.80
N LEU A 606 7.07 7.33 25.70
CA LEU A 606 6.49 8.55 26.28
C LEU A 606 7.50 9.34 27.11
N LEU A 607 8.44 8.68 27.79
CA LEU A 607 9.49 9.36 28.54
C LEU A 607 10.40 10.17 27.60
N GLU A 608 10.79 9.60 26.47
CA GLU A 608 11.61 10.30 25.46
C GLU A 608 10.84 11.44 24.78
N GLU A 609 9.57 11.25 24.43
CA GLU A 609 8.73 12.35 23.92
C GLU A 609 8.54 13.45 24.97
N GLY A 610 8.44 13.09 26.26
CA GLY A 610 8.44 14.03 27.37
C GLY A 610 9.72 14.87 27.45
N LYS A 611 10.89 14.24 27.29
CA LYS A 611 12.19 14.93 27.26
C LYS A 611 12.31 15.86 26.05
N LYS A 612 11.84 15.43 24.88
CA LYS A 612 11.83 16.23 23.65
C LYS A 612 10.88 17.42 23.75
N ALA A 613 9.70 17.24 24.32
CA ALA A 613 8.77 18.33 24.59
C ALA A 613 9.38 19.32 25.59
N GLN A 614 10.03 18.81 26.65
CA GLN A 614 10.70 19.65 27.65
C GLN A 614 11.83 20.50 27.03
N SER A 615 12.65 19.92 26.14
CA SER A 615 13.73 20.66 25.48
C SER A 615 13.24 21.73 24.51
N LYS A 616 12.02 21.58 23.99
CA LYS A 616 11.31 22.58 23.18
C LYS A 616 10.49 23.59 24.00
N ASN A 617 10.56 23.53 25.32
CA ASN A 617 9.74 24.34 26.24
C ASN A 617 8.21 24.11 26.10
N GLU A 618 7.79 22.93 25.61
CA GLU A 618 6.39 22.51 25.51
C GLU A 618 5.93 21.90 26.84
N LEU A 619 5.86 22.72 27.91
CA LEU A 619 5.79 22.24 29.30
C LEU A 619 4.55 21.37 29.61
N ALA A 620 3.38 21.72 29.07
CA ALA A 620 2.16 20.92 29.25
C ALA A 620 2.25 19.54 28.59
N LYS A 621 2.86 19.50 27.40
CA LYS A 621 3.10 18.27 26.65
C LYS A 621 4.11 17.37 27.37
N ALA A 622 5.21 17.95 27.86
CA ALA A 622 6.19 17.24 28.69
C ALA A 622 5.55 16.65 29.95
N TRP A 623 4.73 17.44 30.65
CA TRP A 623 4.06 17.00 31.88
C TRP A 623 3.14 15.80 31.63
N ILE A 624 2.28 15.85 30.62
CA ILE A 624 1.32 14.78 30.39
C ILE A 624 1.99 13.50 29.91
N TYR A 625 3.10 13.62 29.17
CA TYR A 625 3.93 12.46 28.82
C TYR A 625 4.56 11.83 30.06
N PHE A 626 5.19 12.61 30.94
CA PHE A 626 5.75 12.09 32.19
C PHE A 626 4.68 11.48 33.11
N PHE A 627 3.49 12.09 33.18
CA PHE A 627 2.38 11.56 33.96
C PHE A 627 1.94 10.17 33.46
N GLN A 628 1.77 10.01 32.15
CA GLN A 628 1.42 8.72 31.56
C GLN A 628 2.55 7.69 31.68
N THR A 629 3.81 8.09 31.48
CA THR A 629 4.99 7.23 31.74
C THR A 629 4.92 6.67 33.17
N LYS A 630 4.62 7.50 34.16
CA LYS A 630 4.49 7.07 35.55
C LYS A 630 3.47 5.95 35.70
N LEU A 631 2.25 6.16 35.16
CA LEU A 631 1.16 5.18 35.23
C LEU A 631 1.54 3.85 34.55
N LEU A 632 2.11 3.90 33.35
CA LEU A 632 2.55 2.69 32.66
C LEU A 632 3.65 1.96 33.43
N PHE A 633 4.64 2.68 33.95
CA PHE A 633 5.67 2.09 34.80
C PHE A 633 5.12 1.53 36.12
N ASP A 634 3.99 2.04 36.62
CA ASP A 634 3.27 1.49 37.78
C ASP A 634 2.41 0.26 37.40
N GLU A 635 2.17 0.01 36.11
CA GLU A 635 1.46 -1.17 35.58
C GLU A 635 2.40 -2.33 35.25
N VAL A 636 3.71 -2.07 35.07
CA VAL A 636 4.73 -3.11 34.78
C VAL A 636 5.00 -4.01 36.00
N LEU A 637 4.71 -3.55 37.22
CA LEU A 637 4.94 -4.25 38.49
C LEU A 637 3.63 -4.62 39.17
#